data_AF-A0A182EZD7-F1
#
_entry.id   AF-A0A182EZD7-F1
#
_cell.length_a   1.000
_cell.length_b   1.000
_cell.length_c   1.000
_cell.angle_alpha   90.00
_cell.angle_beta   90.00
_cell.angle_gamma   90.00
#
_symmetry.space_group_name_H-M   'P 1'
#
loop_
_entity.id
_entity.type
_entity.pdbx_description
1 polymer ?
#
loop_
_entity_poly.entity_id
_entity_poly.type
_entity_poly.pdbx_seq_one_letter_code
_entity_poly.pdbx_strand_id
1 'polypeptide(L)'
;MNLRVKKWTTRIFHSCKCATNSSESPATTLTAFFTLCQNDPFAKTLLYSEVPSYYTLNASRKLFERRKRGELVEGQPGIFRGTTIGRLYTDQDECLFLRMLLVNVVSPTSFEQLKIFNSVTHATFRSACQALNLLENDGHWD
;
A
#
# COMPACT_ATOMS: atom_id res chain seq x y z
N MET A 1 7.44 -39.02 3.11
CA MET A 1 6.43 -38.50 2.15
C MET A 1 6.36 -36.99 2.27
N ASN A 2 6.53 -36.30 1.15
CA ASN A 2 6.74 -34.86 1.04
C ASN A 2 5.47 -34.05 1.35
N LEU A 3 5.54 -33.11 2.29
CA LEU A 3 4.66 -31.93 2.33
C LEU A 3 5.54 -30.67 2.33
N ARG A 4 5.91 -30.25 1.11
CA ARG A 4 6.42 -28.91 0.84
C ARG A 4 5.35 -27.92 1.26
N VAL A 5 5.52 -27.30 2.42
CA VAL A 5 4.89 -26.03 2.77
C VAL A 5 5.32 -25.00 1.73
N LYS A 6 4.50 -24.84 0.69
CA LYS A 6 4.61 -23.70 -0.22
C LYS A 6 4.30 -22.47 0.61
N LYS A 7 5.34 -21.84 1.15
CA LYS A 7 5.26 -20.50 1.72
C LYS A 7 4.85 -19.58 0.56
N TRP A 8 3.56 -19.28 0.47
CA TRP A 8 3.04 -18.24 -0.41
C TRP A 8 3.41 -16.90 0.19
N THR A 9 4.68 -16.52 0.10
CA THR A 9 5.07 -15.12 0.26
C THR A 9 4.61 -14.41 -1.00
N THR A 10 3.44 -13.78 -0.96
CA THR A 10 3.00 -12.86 -2.01
C THR A 10 4.04 -11.74 -2.08
N ARG A 11 5.01 -11.84 -3.00
CA ARG A 11 5.88 -10.72 -3.32
C ARG A 11 5.00 -9.67 -3.96
N ILE A 12 4.69 -8.62 -3.22
CA ILE A 12 4.23 -7.37 -3.81
C ILE A 12 5.45 -6.78 -4.50
N PHE A 13 5.66 -7.14 -5.76
CA PHE A 13 6.69 -6.50 -6.57
C PHE A 13 6.25 -5.07 -6.86
N HIS A 14 6.99 -4.11 -6.33
CA HIS A 14 7.06 -2.78 -6.91
C HIS A 14 8.32 -2.72 -7.77
N SER A 15 8.13 -2.66 -9.09
CA SER A 15 9.13 -2.06 -9.96
C SER A 15 8.85 -0.56 -9.95
N CYS A 16 9.50 0.18 -9.04
CA CYS A 16 9.55 1.64 -9.12
C CYS A 16 10.42 1.99 -10.34
N LYS A 17 9.84 2.06 -11.54
CA LYS A 17 10.38 2.97 -12.56
C LYS A 17 9.82 4.34 -12.20
N CYS A 18 10.67 5.27 -11.76
CA CYS A 18 10.29 6.67 -11.57
C CYS A 18 9.62 7.16 -12.86
N ALA A 19 8.29 7.27 -12.84
CA ALA A 19 7.54 7.82 -13.95
C ALA A 19 7.56 9.34 -13.80
N THR A 20 8.54 9.97 -14.44
CA THR A 20 8.42 11.36 -14.87
C THR A 20 7.10 11.53 -15.62
N ASN A 21 6.29 12.48 -15.19
CA ASN A 21 5.08 13.03 -15.80
C ASN A 21 4.62 12.36 -17.12
N SER A 22 3.55 11.56 -17.08
CA SER A 22 2.53 11.49 -18.14
C SER A 22 1.42 10.52 -17.76
N SER A 23 0.19 10.97 -17.98
CA SER A 23 -1.05 10.19 -18.05
C SER A 23 -0.86 8.88 -18.82
N GLU A 24 -1.44 7.77 -18.31
CA GLU A 24 -1.32 6.39 -18.80
C GLU A 24 -0.05 5.61 -18.42
N SER A 25 0.27 5.58 -17.12
CA SER A 25 1.09 4.48 -16.59
C SER A 25 0.29 3.16 -16.65
N PRO A 26 0.86 2.04 -17.11
CA PRO A 26 0.15 0.76 -17.13
C PRO A 26 -0.33 0.42 -15.72
N ALA A 27 -1.58 -0.03 -15.56
CA ALA A 27 -2.16 -0.35 -14.25
C ALA A 27 -1.14 -1.08 -13.35
N THR A 28 -0.66 -0.36 -12.33
CA THR A 28 0.33 -0.84 -11.39
C THR A 28 -0.37 -1.42 -10.17
N THR A 29 0.34 -2.20 -9.35
CA THR A 29 -0.18 -2.71 -8.09
C THR A 29 -0.71 -1.60 -7.18
N LEU A 30 -0.10 -0.40 -7.22
CA LEU A 30 -0.52 0.73 -6.42
C LEU A 30 -1.82 1.36 -6.95
N THR A 31 -1.96 1.49 -8.26
CA THR A 31 -3.21 1.94 -8.89
C THR A 31 -4.36 0.97 -8.58
N ALA A 32 -4.10 -0.33 -8.61
CA ALA A 32 -5.08 -1.34 -8.21
C ALA A 32 -5.50 -1.21 -6.73
N PHE A 33 -4.57 -0.81 -5.87
CA PHE A 33 -4.87 -0.54 -4.46
C PHE A 33 -5.73 0.71 -4.28
N PHE A 34 -5.46 1.78 -5.03
CA PHE A 34 -6.32 2.96 -5.02
C PHE A 34 -7.74 2.65 -5.46
N THR A 35 -7.90 1.88 -6.54
CA THR A 35 -9.22 1.39 -6.99
C THR A 35 -9.89 0.55 -5.91
N LEU A 36 -9.14 -0.32 -5.22
CA LEU A 36 -9.68 -1.11 -4.11
C LEU A 36 -10.20 -0.20 -2.98
N CYS A 37 -9.42 0.80 -2.58
CA CYS A 37 -9.82 1.75 -1.54
C CYS A 37 -11.04 2.59 -1.93
N GLN A 38 -11.25 2.88 -3.22
CA GLN A 38 -12.44 3.60 -3.67
C GLN A 38 -13.70 2.74 -3.59
N ASN A 39 -13.60 1.46 -3.97
CA ASN A 39 -14.75 0.58 -4.19
C ASN A 39 -15.12 -0.29 -2.97
N ASP A 40 -14.17 -0.66 -2.12
CA ASP A 40 -14.41 -1.57 -1.00
C ASP A 40 -14.37 -0.83 0.35
N PRO A 41 -15.47 -0.77 1.11
CA PRO A 41 -15.50 -0.08 2.40
C PRO A 41 -14.60 -0.73 3.45
N PHE A 42 -14.33 -2.03 3.38
CA PHE A 42 -13.36 -2.67 4.28
C PHE A 42 -11.93 -2.28 3.91
N ALA A 43 -11.62 -2.13 2.63
CA ALA A 43 -10.31 -1.64 2.23
C ALA A 43 -10.04 -0.19 2.65
N LYS A 44 -11.10 0.62 2.84
CA LYS A 44 -11.01 1.98 3.40
C LYS A 44 -10.51 2.04 4.85
N THR A 45 -10.45 0.89 5.53
CA THR A 45 -9.94 0.82 6.91
C THR A 45 -8.54 0.23 6.98
N LEU A 46 -7.92 -0.09 5.85
CA LEU A 46 -6.64 -0.80 5.79
C LEU A 46 -5.49 0.09 5.33
N LEU A 47 -4.32 -0.15 5.91
CA LEU A 47 -3.05 0.32 5.39
C LEU A 47 -2.60 -0.56 4.23
N TYR A 48 -1.73 -0.03 3.37
CA TYR A 48 -1.19 -0.80 2.26
C TYR A 48 -0.48 -2.09 2.73
N SER A 49 0.20 -2.04 3.87
CA SER A 49 0.90 -3.18 4.47
C SER A 49 -0.03 -4.31 4.93
N GLU A 50 -1.29 -3.99 5.21
CA GLU A 50 -2.29 -4.92 5.71
C GLU A 50 -3.10 -5.58 4.59
N VAL A 51 -3.22 -4.90 3.44
CA VAL A 51 -3.96 -5.40 2.26
C VAL A 51 -3.58 -6.83 1.90
N PRO A 52 -2.30 -7.26 1.87
CA PRO A 52 -1.95 -8.63 1.51
C PRO A 52 -2.46 -9.69 2.47
N SER A 53 -2.81 -9.31 3.71
CA SER A 53 -3.45 -10.20 4.68
C SER A 53 -4.91 -10.47 4.31
N TYR A 54 -5.61 -9.57 3.62
CA TYR A 54 -7.05 -9.70 3.32
C TYR A 54 -7.37 -9.90 1.84
N TYR A 55 -6.48 -9.41 0.97
CA TYR A 55 -6.65 -9.42 -0.47
C TYR A 55 -5.47 -10.09 -1.16
N THR A 56 -5.73 -10.59 -2.36
CA THR A 56 -4.71 -11.13 -3.26
C THR A 56 -4.78 -10.36 -4.56
N LEU A 57 -3.62 -9.96 -5.10
CA LEU A 57 -3.56 -9.33 -6.41
C LEU A 57 -3.74 -10.40 -7.49
N ASN A 58 -4.79 -10.24 -8.29
CA ASN A 58 -4.97 -11.00 -9.51
C ASN A 58 -4.09 -10.38 -10.61
N ALA A 59 -2.98 -11.02 -10.95
CA ALA A 59 -2.03 -10.48 -11.93
C ALA A 59 -2.63 -10.33 -13.34
N SER A 60 -3.56 -11.22 -13.72
CA SER A 60 -4.22 -11.17 -15.03
C SER A 60 -5.20 -10.00 -15.13
N ARG A 61 -5.96 -9.74 -14.07
CA ARG A 61 -6.96 -8.65 -14.02
C ARG A 61 -6.38 -7.34 -13.50
N LYS A 62 -5.19 -7.38 -12.90
CA LYS A 62 -4.54 -6.27 -12.18
C LYS A 62 -5.44 -5.65 -11.12
N LEU A 63 -6.18 -6.48 -10.39
CA LEU A 63 -7.12 -6.05 -9.36
C LEU A 63 -6.92 -6.86 -8.08
N PHE A 64 -7.23 -6.24 -6.94
CA PHE A 64 -7.25 -6.93 -5.67
C PHE A 64 -8.58 -7.67 -5.49
N GLU A 65 -8.49 -8.95 -5.19
CA GLU A 65 -9.65 -9.80 -4.91
C GLU A 65 -9.59 -10.25 -3.44
N ARG A 66 -10.75 -10.24 -2.76
CA ARG A 66 -10.86 -10.71 -1.37
C ARG A 66 -10.39 -12.15 -1.27
N ARG A 67 -9.67 -12.46 -0.18
CA ARG A 67 -9.30 -13.83 0.12
C ARG A 67 -10.54 -14.66 0.41
N LYS A 68 -10.49 -15.92 -0.04
CA LYS A 68 -11.55 -16.92 0.18
C LYS A 68 -11.20 -17.94 1.27
N ARG A 69 -10.03 -17.79 1.91
CA ARG A 69 -9.47 -18.71 2.91
C ARG A 69 -8.64 -17.93 3.92
N GLY A 70 -8.66 -18.37 5.16
CA GLY A 70 -7.99 -17.73 6.29
C GLY A 70 -8.88 -17.76 7.53
N GLU A 71 -8.53 -16.95 8.52
CA GLU A 71 -9.34 -16.72 9.72
C GLU A 71 -10.43 -15.71 9.38
N LEU A 72 -11.66 -15.96 9.83
CA LEU A 72 -12.75 -15.00 9.66
C LEU A 72 -12.44 -13.75 10.50
N VAL A 73 -12.62 -12.57 9.92
CA VAL A 73 -12.49 -11.32 10.68
C VAL A 73 -13.75 -11.11 11.50
N GLU A 74 -13.59 -10.97 12.82
CA GLU A 74 -14.70 -10.68 13.71
C GLU A 74 -15.42 -9.39 13.29
N GLY A 75 -16.76 -9.45 13.22
CA GLY A 75 -17.59 -8.32 12.80
C GLY A 75 -17.60 -8.02 11.30
N GLN A 76 -16.88 -8.79 10.46
CA GLN A 76 -16.81 -8.57 9.00
C GLN A 76 -17.16 -9.86 8.24
N PRO A 77 -18.46 -10.13 7.99
CA PRO A 77 -18.90 -11.36 7.34
C PRO A 77 -18.33 -11.49 5.92
N GLY A 78 -17.72 -12.63 5.63
CA GLY A 78 -17.12 -12.91 4.32
C GLY A 78 -15.74 -12.28 4.10
N ILE A 79 -15.14 -11.67 5.13
CA ILE A 79 -13.74 -11.23 5.10
C ILE A 79 -12.86 -12.28 5.79
N PHE A 80 -11.82 -12.70 5.09
CA PHE A 80 -10.83 -13.65 5.59
C PHE A 80 -9.45 -12.99 5.71
N ARG A 81 -8.82 -13.19 6.85
CA ARG A 81 -7.44 -12.79 7.14
C ARG A 81 -6.50 -13.98 6.98
N GLY A 82 -5.50 -13.83 6.13
CA GLY A 82 -4.36 -14.73 6.05
C GLY A 82 -3.18 -14.22 6.86
N THR A 83 -2.22 -15.10 7.12
CA THR A 83 -0.95 -14.80 7.81
C THR A 83 0.08 -14.10 6.92
N THR A 84 -0.35 -13.57 5.77
CA THR A 84 0.56 -12.95 4.79
C THR A 84 0.90 -11.54 5.23
N ILE A 85 2.19 -11.30 5.46
CA ILE A 85 2.74 -9.98 5.73
C ILE A 85 3.12 -9.32 4.40
N GLY A 86 2.55 -8.14 4.13
CA GLY A 86 2.94 -7.32 3.00
C GLY A 86 4.38 -6.84 3.13
N ARG A 87 5.25 -7.26 2.21
CA ARG A 87 6.60 -6.68 2.11
C ARG A 87 6.64 -5.69 0.97
N LEU A 88 6.82 -4.42 1.32
CA LEU A 88 7.16 -3.36 0.40
C LEU A 88 8.68 -3.41 0.18
N TYR A 89 9.11 -3.81 -1.01
CA TYR A 89 10.49 -3.69 -1.43
C TYR A 89 10.61 -2.46 -2.34
N THR A 90 11.51 -1.55 -2.00
CA THR A 90 11.79 -0.33 -2.75
C THR A 90 13.31 -0.20 -2.89
N ASP A 91 13.83 -0.38 -4.09
CA ASP A 91 15.28 -0.43 -4.38
C ASP A 91 15.87 0.97 -4.61
N GLN A 92 15.11 2.04 -4.40
CA GLN A 92 15.47 3.43 -4.72
C GLN A 92 15.05 4.38 -3.60
N ASP A 93 15.86 5.40 -3.34
CA ASP A 93 15.72 6.38 -2.25
C ASP A 93 14.41 7.19 -2.35
N GLU A 94 13.98 7.58 -3.56
CA GLU A 94 12.70 8.27 -3.77
C GLU A 94 11.47 7.42 -3.40
N CYS A 95 11.57 6.09 -3.46
CA CYS A 95 10.50 5.20 -3.04
C CYS A 95 10.46 5.00 -1.51
N LEU A 96 11.42 5.53 -0.76
CA LEU A 96 11.42 5.50 0.70
C LEU A 96 10.28 6.33 1.29
N PHE A 97 10.12 7.59 0.85
CA PHE A 97 9.06 8.47 1.35
C PHE A 97 7.68 7.96 0.95
N LEU A 98 7.51 7.50 -0.29
CA LEU A 98 6.27 6.86 -0.73
C LEU A 98 5.94 5.64 0.14
N ARG A 99 6.93 4.80 0.44
CA ARG A 99 6.74 3.64 1.32
C ARG A 99 6.35 4.05 2.73
N MET A 100 6.98 5.08 3.30
CA MET A 100 6.60 5.61 4.61
C MET A 100 5.15 6.09 4.63
N LEU A 101 4.71 6.79 3.59
CA LEU A 101 3.32 7.24 3.49
C LEU A 101 2.37 6.04 3.38
N LEU A 102 2.69 5.03 2.57
CA LEU A 102 1.81 3.86 2.39
C LEU A 102 1.61 3.00 3.64
N VAL A 103 2.55 3.05 4.59
CA VAL A 103 2.42 2.33 5.88
C VAL A 103 1.82 3.18 6.99
N ASN A 104 1.67 4.50 6.79
CA ASN A 104 1.11 5.42 7.79
C ASN A 104 -0.23 6.05 7.36
N VAL A 105 -0.52 6.13 6.06
CA VAL A 105 -1.75 6.70 5.51
C VAL A 105 -2.74 5.59 5.20
N VAL A 106 -3.89 5.65 5.86
CA VAL A 106 -4.99 4.70 5.66
C VAL A 106 -5.67 4.96 4.33
N SER A 107 -5.79 3.90 3.52
CA SER A 107 -6.59 3.84 2.30
C SER A 107 -6.54 5.07 1.37
N PRO A 108 -5.36 5.53 0.93
CA PRO A 108 -5.29 6.60 -0.06
C PRO A 108 -6.02 6.18 -1.35
N THR A 109 -6.75 7.10 -1.95
CA THR A 109 -7.47 6.85 -3.21
C THR A 109 -6.72 7.36 -4.44
N SER A 110 -5.60 8.06 -4.25
CA SER A 110 -4.72 8.58 -5.30
C SER A 110 -3.33 8.93 -4.74
N PHE A 111 -2.38 9.22 -5.63
CA PHE A 111 -1.08 9.77 -5.25
C PHE A 111 -1.19 11.15 -4.59
N GLU A 112 -2.18 11.95 -4.96
CA GLU A 112 -2.42 13.25 -4.34
C GLU A 112 -2.93 13.10 -2.91
N GLN A 113 -3.82 12.13 -2.66
CA GLN A 113 -4.29 11.81 -1.31
C GLN A 113 -3.16 11.38 -0.36
N LEU A 114 -2.12 10.73 -0.87
CA LEU A 114 -0.93 10.42 -0.07
C LEU A 114 -0.18 11.67 0.40
N LYS A 115 -0.35 12.79 -0.29
CA LYS A 115 0.30 14.07 0.01
C LYS A 115 -0.62 15.04 0.75
N ILE A 116 -1.84 14.65 1.10
CA ILE A 116 -2.77 15.50 1.84
C ILE A 116 -2.65 15.18 3.33
N PHE A 117 -2.29 16.18 4.12
CA PHE A 117 -2.30 16.10 5.57
C PHE A 117 -2.90 17.38 6.16
N ASN A 118 -3.78 17.26 7.16
CA ASN A 118 -4.52 18.40 7.72
C ASN A 118 -5.18 19.32 6.66
N SER A 119 -5.74 18.72 5.61
CA SER A 119 -6.36 19.42 4.46
C SER A 119 -5.37 20.26 3.61
N VAL A 120 -4.07 20.10 3.80
CA VAL A 120 -3.03 20.76 2.98
C VAL A 120 -2.39 19.73 2.05
N THR A 121 -2.35 20.03 0.76
CA THR A 121 -1.66 19.22 -0.25
C THR A 121 -0.20 19.61 -0.33
N HIS A 122 0.69 18.66 -0.03
CA HIS A 122 2.13 18.84 -0.12
C HIS A 122 2.66 18.61 -1.55
N ALA A 123 3.70 19.35 -1.93
CA ALA A 123 4.28 19.26 -3.28
C ALA A 123 4.98 17.91 -3.52
N THR A 124 5.67 17.39 -2.50
CA THR A 124 6.50 16.18 -2.59
C THR A 124 6.13 15.15 -1.52
N PHE A 125 6.43 13.87 -1.75
CA PHE A 125 6.24 12.84 -0.72
C PHE A 125 7.09 13.10 0.53
N ARG A 126 8.30 13.65 0.38
CA ARG A 126 9.16 14.04 1.51
C ARG A 126 8.47 15.08 2.41
N SER A 127 7.92 16.14 1.83
CA SER A 127 7.23 17.18 2.60
C SER A 127 5.97 16.66 3.30
N ALA A 128 5.23 15.74 2.67
CA ALA A 128 4.13 15.04 3.32
C ALA A 128 4.62 14.19 4.52
N CYS A 129 5.74 13.47 4.39
CA CYS A 129 6.35 12.74 5.51
C CYS A 129 6.79 13.67 6.65
N GLN A 130 7.35 14.85 6.32
CA GLN A 130 7.73 15.85 7.32
C GLN A 130 6.49 16.35 8.08
N ALA A 131 5.40 16.64 7.37
CA ALA A 131 4.15 17.10 7.99
C ALA A 131 3.49 16.03 8.87
N LEU A 132 3.62 14.75 8.49
CA LEU A 132 3.24 13.59 9.31
C LEU A 132 4.21 13.31 10.47
N ASN A 133 5.25 14.13 10.63
CA ASN A 133 6.28 13.99 11.66
C ASN A 133 6.99 12.62 11.61
N LEU A 134 7.09 12.04 10.41
CA LEU A 134 7.76 10.74 10.14
C LEU A 134 9.27 10.89 9.92
N LEU A 135 9.76 12.12 9.82
CA LEU A 135 11.16 12.45 9.62
C LEU A 135 11.66 13.19 10.87
N GLU A 136 12.83 12.80 11.36
CA GLU A 136 13.54 13.59 12.36
C GLU A 136 13.78 14.99 11.76
N ASN A 137 13.36 16.02 12.49
CA ASN A 137 13.66 17.38 12.11
C ASN A 137 15.17 17.57 12.32
N ASP A 138 15.93 17.74 11.25
CA ASP A 138 17.37 18.03 11.28
C ASP A 138 17.69 19.44 11.85
N GLY A 139 16.78 20.00 12.65
CA GLY A 139 16.95 21.21 13.44
C GLY A 139 17.73 20.92 14.72
N HIS A 140 18.99 20.55 14.58
CA HIS A 140 19.95 20.63 15.68
C HIS A 140 21.21 21.31 15.16
N TRP A 141 21.33 22.61 15.40
CA TRP A 141 22.50 23.30 15.99
C TRP A 141 22.04 24.73 16.33
N ASP A 142 21.99 25.04 17.63
CA ASP A 142 22.04 26.43 18.13
C ASP A 142 23.47 26.96 17.96
#